data_AF-A0A3N5KSI7-F1
#
_entry.id   AF-A0A3N5KSI7-F1
#
_cell.length_a   1.000
_cell.length_b   1.000
_cell.length_c   1.000
_cell.angle_alpha   90.00
_cell.angle_beta   90.00
_cell.angle_gamma   90.00
#
_symmetry.space_group_name_H-M   'P 1'
#
loop_
_entity.id
_entity.type
_entity.pdbx_description
1 polymer ?
#
loop_
_entity_poly.entity_id
_entity_poly.type
_entity_poly.pdbx_seq_one_letter_code
_entity_poly.pdbx_strand_id
1 'polypeptide(L)'
;MSNLPVATQQSQPLSAFSSENAFVSVQRMAKALASSTLVPDSYRGEANLGNCIIALELSQRIGASVMAVMQSMVPIHGKPTWSAAFLIATVNSCGRFSPMRFRWVGKEGADDWGCRAYAVEREGNLELVGALVTIAMAKAEGWYSKNGSKWKTMP
;
A
#
# COMPACT_ATOMS: atom_id res chain seq x y z
N MET A 1 36.22 -11.07 -37.24
CA MET A 1 34.90 -10.94 -36.58
C MET A 1 35.11 -10.12 -35.32
N SER A 2 34.67 -8.87 -35.34
CA SER A 2 34.92 -7.90 -34.27
C SER A 2 33.87 -8.08 -33.16
N ASN A 3 34.29 -8.53 -31.99
CA ASN A 3 33.43 -8.62 -30.81
C ASN A 3 33.22 -7.20 -30.25
N LEU A 4 32.02 -6.65 -30.46
CA LEU A 4 31.57 -5.46 -29.75
C LEU A 4 31.21 -5.85 -28.31
N PRO A 5 31.71 -5.13 -27.29
CA PRO A 5 31.27 -5.36 -25.91
C PRO A 5 29.81 -4.94 -25.77
N VAL A 6 28.95 -5.88 -25.37
CA VAL A 6 27.58 -5.58 -24.93
C VAL A 6 27.69 -4.81 -23.62
N ALA A 7 27.36 -3.52 -23.66
CA ALA A 7 27.28 -2.71 -22.46
C ALA A 7 26.13 -3.23 -21.58
N THR A 8 26.47 -3.88 -20.48
CA THR A 8 25.53 -4.18 -19.41
C THR A 8 25.15 -2.86 -18.74
N GLN A 9 24.04 -2.24 -19.16
CA GLN A 9 23.43 -1.15 -18.41
C GLN A 9 22.99 -1.69 -17.06
N GLN A 10 23.76 -1.37 -16.01
CA GLN A 10 23.28 -1.51 -14.65
C GLN A 10 22.07 -0.59 -14.49
N SER A 11 20.90 -1.18 -14.25
CA SER A 11 19.68 -0.46 -13.90
C SER A 11 19.89 0.20 -12.54
N GLN A 12 20.39 1.43 -12.53
CA GLN A 12 20.42 2.25 -11.34
C GLN A 12 18.98 2.51 -10.88
N PRO A 13 18.67 2.39 -9.57
CA PRO A 13 17.35 2.73 -9.07
C PRO A 13 17.07 4.21 -9.39
N LEU A 14 15.98 4.45 -10.11
CA LEU A 14 15.58 5.73 -10.67
C LEU A 14 15.06 6.67 -9.56
N SER A 15 15.94 7.13 -8.66
CA SER A 15 15.53 8.09 -7.63
C SER A 15 15.29 9.45 -8.27
N ALA A 16 14.05 9.94 -8.18
CA ALA A 16 13.62 11.19 -8.78
C ALA A 16 14.43 12.41 -8.30
N PHE A 17 15.00 12.32 -7.10
CA PHE A 17 15.68 13.41 -6.41
C PHE A 17 17.20 13.28 -6.39
N SER A 18 17.77 12.35 -7.18
CA SER A 18 19.22 12.12 -7.25
C SER A 18 19.96 13.14 -8.11
N SER A 19 19.31 13.71 -9.13
CA SER A 19 19.86 14.72 -10.03
C SER A 19 18.74 15.37 -10.85
N GLU A 20 19.02 16.52 -11.46
CA GLU A 20 18.09 17.17 -12.38
C GLU A 20 17.70 16.25 -13.56
N ASN A 21 18.68 15.56 -14.15
CA ASN A 21 18.44 14.62 -15.25
C ASN A 21 17.52 13.46 -14.84
N ALA A 22 17.68 12.95 -13.61
CA ALA A 22 16.80 11.92 -13.06
C ALA A 22 15.38 12.48 -12.84
N PHE A 23 15.28 13.70 -12.31
CA PHE A 23 13.99 14.35 -12.10
C PHE A 23 13.22 14.56 -13.41
N VAL A 24 13.90 15.04 -14.47
CA VAL A 24 13.29 15.21 -15.80
C VAL A 24 12.79 13.88 -16.37
N SER A 25 13.58 12.81 -16.23
CA SER A 25 13.19 11.47 -16.67
C SER A 25 11.95 10.96 -15.92
N VAL A 26 11.96 11.08 -14.59
CA VAL A 26 10.81 10.69 -13.75
C VAL A 26 9.57 11.53 -14.07
N GLN A 27 9.72 12.82 -14.30
CA GLN A 27 8.60 13.68 -14.69
C GLN A 27 7.96 13.23 -16.00
N ARG A 28 8.75 12.79 -16.99
CA ARG A 28 8.23 12.23 -18.26
C ARG A 28 7.45 10.93 -18.03
N MET A 29 8.00 10.04 -17.21
CA MET A 29 7.30 8.79 -16.83
C MET A 29 5.99 9.09 -16.10
N ALA A 30 6.01 10.02 -15.15
CA ALA A 30 4.84 10.44 -14.39
C ALA A 30 3.75 11.04 -15.29
N LYS A 31 4.12 11.80 -16.34
CA LYS A 31 3.17 12.34 -17.32
C LYS A 31 2.46 11.23 -18.09
N ALA A 32 3.19 10.19 -18.50
CA ALA A 32 2.60 9.03 -19.18
C ALA A 32 1.65 8.24 -18.26
N LEU A 33 1.97 8.14 -16.97
CA LEU A 33 1.09 7.50 -15.99
C LEU A 33 -0.17 8.32 -15.74
N ALA A 34 -0.03 9.64 -15.59
CA ALA A 34 -1.14 10.55 -15.29
C ALA A 34 -2.17 10.64 -16.41
N SER A 35 -1.83 10.29 -17.66
CA SER A 35 -2.77 10.21 -18.78
C SER A 35 -3.46 8.86 -18.92
N SER A 36 -3.05 7.85 -18.15
CA SER A 36 -3.61 6.51 -18.24
C SER A 36 -4.98 6.42 -17.57
N THR A 37 -5.95 5.79 -18.23
CA THR A 37 -7.25 5.49 -17.63
C THR A 37 -7.18 4.36 -16.61
N LEU A 38 -6.10 3.58 -16.63
CA LEU A 38 -5.89 2.47 -15.69
C LEU A 38 -5.44 2.96 -14.32
N VAL A 39 -4.95 4.19 -14.16
CA VAL A 39 -4.55 4.71 -12.84
C VAL A 39 -5.74 5.39 -12.13
N PRO A 40 -5.80 5.36 -10.78
CA PRO A 40 -6.88 6.00 -10.04
C PRO A 40 -6.92 7.53 -10.21
N ASP A 41 -8.07 8.14 -9.93
CA ASP A 41 -8.29 9.58 -10.07
C ASP A 41 -7.28 10.45 -9.33
N SER A 42 -6.82 10.02 -8.16
CA SER A 42 -5.79 10.69 -7.38
C SER A 42 -4.43 10.79 -8.07
N TYR A 43 -4.24 10.10 -9.20
CA TYR A 43 -3.02 10.13 -10.00
C TYR A 43 -3.24 10.69 -11.41
N ARG A 44 -4.49 10.93 -11.80
CA ARG A 44 -4.83 11.37 -13.16
C ARG A 44 -4.72 12.88 -13.32
N GLY A 45 -4.25 13.29 -14.50
CA GLY A 45 -4.15 14.70 -14.90
C GLY A 45 -2.93 15.43 -14.35
N GLU A 46 -2.64 16.60 -14.94
CA GLU A 46 -1.46 17.39 -14.62
C GLU A 46 -1.43 17.87 -13.16
N ALA A 47 -2.60 18.16 -12.59
CA ALA A 47 -2.74 18.54 -11.19
C ALA A 47 -2.25 17.46 -10.19
N ASN A 48 -2.26 16.19 -10.60
CA ASN A 48 -1.84 15.06 -9.76
C ASN A 48 -0.49 14.47 -10.16
N LEU A 49 0.29 15.16 -11.01
CA LEU A 49 1.59 14.67 -11.47
C LEU A 49 2.54 14.37 -10.31
N GLY A 50 2.48 15.17 -9.24
CA GLY A 50 3.26 14.94 -8.01
C GLY A 50 2.96 13.58 -7.36
N ASN A 51 1.70 13.14 -7.39
CA ASN A 51 1.31 11.83 -6.84
C ASN A 51 1.91 10.68 -7.67
N CYS A 52 2.02 10.83 -8.99
CA CYS A 52 2.70 9.87 -9.86
C CYS A 52 4.21 9.81 -9.59
N ILE A 53 4.86 10.96 -9.36
CA ILE A 53 6.29 11.01 -9.01
C ILE A 53 6.53 10.31 -7.67
N ILE A 54 5.68 10.57 -6.66
CA ILE A 54 5.76 9.90 -5.35
C ILE A 54 5.53 8.39 -5.51
N ALA A 55 4.56 7.96 -6.31
CA ALA A 55 4.30 6.55 -6.55
C ALA A 55 5.50 5.85 -7.24
N LEU A 56 6.15 6.52 -8.20
CA LEU A 56 7.36 6.02 -8.85
C LEU A 56 8.50 5.84 -7.83
N GLU A 57 8.77 6.84 -6.99
CA GLU A 57 9.77 6.76 -5.93
C GLU A 57 9.46 5.64 -4.93
N LEU A 58 8.20 5.54 -4.47
CA LEU A 58 7.78 4.51 -3.52
C LEU A 58 7.87 3.10 -4.11
N SER A 59 7.52 2.93 -5.38
CA SER A 59 7.60 1.64 -6.07
C SER A 59 9.00 1.06 -6.02
N GLN A 60 10.02 1.90 -6.20
CA GLN A 60 11.42 1.51 -6.12
C GLN A 60 11.84 1.21 -4.68
N ARG A 61 11.45 2.07 -3.74
CA ARG A 61 11.81 1.90 -2.31
C ARG A 61 11.30 0.60 -1.72
N ILE A 62 10.09 0.17 -2.11
CA ILE A 62 9.48 -1.05 -1.58
C ILE A 62 9.67 -2.27 -2.51
N GLY A 63 10.29 -2.09 -3.68
CA GLY A 63 10.47 -3.16 -4.66
C GLY A 63 9.17 -3.69 -5.27
N ALA A 64 8.14 -2.84 -5.39
CA ALA A 64 6.86 -3.19 -6.01
C ALA A 64 6.71 -2.54 -7.38
N SER A 65 5.85 -3.09 -8.24
CA SER A 65 5.54 -2.43 -9.51
C SER A 65 4.78 -1.12 -9.27
N VAL A 66 5.02 -0.13 -10.14
CA VAL A 66 4.33 1.18 -10.09
C VAL A 66 2.80 1.00 -10.11
N MET A 67 2.31 0.05 -10.92
CA MET A 67 0.90 -0.26 -11.00
C MET A 67 0.36 -0.78 -9.66
N ALA A 68 1.06 -1.69 -8.99
CA ALA A 68 0.65 -2.19 -7.68
C ALA A 68 0.60 -1.06 -6.64
N VAL A 69 1.59 -0.15 -6.67
CA VAL A 69 1.62 1.03 -5.80
C VAL A 69 0.42 1.93 -6.06
N MET A 70 0.21 2.37 -7.30
CA MET A 70 -0.85 3.32 -7.62
C MET A 70 -2.24 2.75 -7.34
N GLN A 71 -2.48 1.46 -7.60
CA GLN A 71 -3.76 0.81 -7.30
C GLN A 71 -4.02 0.62 -5.81
N SER A 72 -2.97 0.48 -5.02
CA SER A 72 -3.09 0.11 -3.61
C SER A 72 -2.90 1.28 -2.65
N MET A 73 -2.29 2.37 -3.11
CA MET A 73 -2.02 3.55 -2.31
C MET A 73 -3.04 4.64 -2.60
N VAL A 74 -3.66 5.14 -1.54
CA VAL A 74 -4.60 6.25 -1.55
C VAL A 74 -4.07 7.41 -0.69
N PRO A 75 -4.06 8.65 -1.20
CA PRO A 75 -3.76 9.82 -0.38
C PRO A 75 -4.91 10.09 0.60
N ILE A 76 -4.60 10.14 1.90
CA ILE A 76 -5.54 10.53 2.95
C ILE A 76 -4.89 11.63 3.79
N HIS A 77 -5.50 12.82 3.81
CA HIS A 77 -4.98 14.00 4.52
C HIS A 77 -3.50 14.29 4.21
N GLY A 78 -3.11 14.19 2.93
CA GLY A 78 -1.73 14.42 2.48
C GLY A 78 -0.74 13.30 2.81
N LYS A 79 -1.21 12.16 3.34
CA LYS A 79 -0.36 11.00 3.68
C LYS A 79 -0.61 9.84 2.71
N PRO A 80 0.45 9.17 2.23
CA PRO A 80 0.30 7.93 1.49
C PRO A 80 -0.25 6.85 2.42
N THR A 81 -1.44 6.34 2.13
CA THR A 81 -2.08 5.27 2.91
C THR A 81 -2.26 4.04 2.05
N TRP A 82 -1.94 2.87 2.58
CA TRP A 82 -2.04 1.61 1.85
C TRP A 82 -3.37 0.90 2.11
N SER A 83 -3.90 0.24 1.09
CA SER A 83 -5.05 -0.63 1.23
C SER A 83 -4.72 -1.83 2.12
N ALA A 84 -5.70 -2.26 2.93
CA ALA A 84 -5.53 -3.46 3.76
C ALA A 84 -5.22 -4.70 2.92
N ALA A 85 -5.83 -4.82 1.73
CA ALA A 85 -5.58 -5.94 0.82
C ALA A 85 -4.10 -6.02 0.39
N PHE A 86 -3.48 -4.87 0.08
CA PHE A 86 -2.06 -4.83 -0.27
C PHE A 86 -1.17 -5.20 0.91
N LEU A 87 -1.45 -4.67 2.11
CA LEU A 87 -0.69 -5.01 3.32
C LEU A 87 -0.81 -6.50 3.69
N ILE A 88 -1.99 -7.08 3.55
CA ILE A 88 -2.19 -8.52 3.78
C ILE A 88 -1.41 -9.32 2.74
N ALA A 89 -1.45 -8.92 1.47
CA ALA A 89 -0.73 -9.59 0.41
C ALA A 89 0.79 -9.55 0.63
N THR A 90 1.35 -8.41 1.05
CA THR A 90 2.80 -8.28 1.32
C THR A 90 3.23 -9.13 2.51
N VAL A 91 2.44 -9.19 3.58
CA VAL A 91 2.71 -10.12 4.70
C VAL A 91 2.68 -11.58 4.22
N ASN A 92 1.67 -11.94 3.44
CA ASN A 92 1.48 -13.31 2.96
C ASN A 92 2.57 -13.76 1.97
N SER A 93 3.10 -12.84 1.16
CA SER A 93 4.09 -13.16 0.11
C SER A 93 5.55 -12.99 0.56
N CYS A 94 5.83 -12.28 1.65
CA CYS A 94 7.20 -11.98 2.07
C CYS A 94 8.00 -13.20 2.58
N GLY A 95 7.36 -14.35 2.79
CA GLY A 95 8.01 -15.59 3.24
C GLY A 95 8.43 -15.61 4.71
N ARG A 96 8.44 -14.48 5.41
CA ARG A 96 8.83 -14.36 6.83
C ARG A 96 7.73 -14.81 7.81
N PHE A 97 6.47 -14.73 7.39
CA PHE A 97 5.32 -15.03 8.24
C PHE A 97 4.47 -16.17 7.65
N SER A 98 3.68 -16.82 8.48
CA SER A 98 2.51 -17.57 8.02
C SER A 98 1.54 -16.62 7.31
N PRO A 99 0.66 -17.12 6.44
CA PRO A 99 -0.44 -16.31 5.94
C PRO A 99 -1.20 -15.66 7.10
N MET A 100 -1.44 -14.34 7.01
CA MET A 100 -2.20 -13.59 7.99
C MET A 100 -3.62 -14.16 8.09
N ARG A 101 -4.10 -14.26 9.32
CA ARG A 101 -5.42 -14.75 9.67
C ARG A 101 -6.09 -13.80 10.65
N PHE A 102 -7.38 -14.02 10.87
CA PHE A 102 -8.20 -13.19 11.74
C PHE A 102 -8.86 -14.06 12.80
N ARG A 103 -8.97 -13.52 14.01
CA ARG A 103 -9.69 -14.14 15.12
C ARG A 103 -10.70 -13.15 15.66
N TRP A 104 -11.92 -13.64 15.86
CA TRP A 104 -13.01 -12.90 16.47
C TRP A 104 -13.04 -13.12 17.98
N VAL A 105 -13.43 -12.09 18.71
CA VAL A 105 -13.48 -12.07 20.19
C VAL A 105 -14.78 -11.39 20.61
N GLY A 106 -15.38 -11.86 21.70
CA GLY A 106 -16.63 -11.31 22.26
C GLY A 106 -17.88 -12.02 21.74
N LYS A 107 -19.04 -11.38 21.88
CA LYS A 107 -20.32 -11.91 21.39
C LYS A 107 -20.79 -11.12 20.17
N GLU A 108 -21.07 -11.82 19.06
CA GLU A 108 -21.60 -11.20 17.84
C GLU A 108 -22.83 -10.32 18.12
N GLY A 109 -22.80 -9.10 17.57
CA GLY A 109 -23.82 -8.06 17.80
C GLY A 109 -23.68 -7.28 19.11
N ALA A 110 -22.77 -7.64 20.00
CA ALA A 110 -22.48 -6.89 21.22
C ALA A 110 -21.28 -5.95 21.07
N ASP A 111 -21.12 -5.02 22.01
CA ASP A 111 -20.07 -3.99 21.97
C ASP A 111 -18.65 -4.57 22.17
N ASP A 112 -18.55 -5.73 22.82
CA ASP A 112 -17.29 -6.48 22.98
C ASP A 112 -16.92 -7.29 21.73
N TRP A 113 -17.81 -7.38 20.72
CA TRP A 113 -17.51 -8.03 19.46
C TRP A 113 -16.38 -7.30 18.74
N GLY A 114 -15.35 -8.05 18.37
CA GLY A 114 -14.19 -7.49 17.69
C GLY A 114 -13.37 -8.51 16.94
N CYS A 115 -12.47 -7.98 16.12
CA CYS A 115 -11.58 -8.77 15.28
C CYS A 115 -10.14 -8.32 15.47
N ARG A 116 -9.21 -9.26 15.42
CA ARG A 116 -7.78 -8.98 15.35
C ARG A 116 -7.06 -9.87 14.37
N ALA A 117 -6.07 -9.32 13.71
CA ALA A 117 -5.18 -10.06 12.83
C ALA A 117 -4.10 -10.79 13.64
N TYR A 118 -3.62 -11.91 13.12
CA TYR A 118 -2.44 -12.61 13.64
C TYR A 118 -1.69 -13.34 12.53
N ALA A 119 -0.41 -13.59 12.76
CA ALA A 119 0.44 -14.42 11.91
C ALA A 119 1.57 -15.03 12.77
N VAL A 120 2.15 -16.14 12.32
CA VAL A 120 3.30 -16.78 12.98
C VAL A 120 4.57 -16.38 12.24
N GLU A 121 5.52 -15.82 12.96
CA GLU A 121 6.88 -15.54 12.48
C GLU A 121 7.64 -16.86 12.35
N ARG A 122 8.18 -17.15 11.16
CA ARG A 122 8.63 -18.52 10.82
C ARG A 122 9.95 -18.92 11.47
N GLU A 123 10.84 -17.98 11.75
CA GLU A 123 12.17 -18.28 12.29
C GLU A 123 12.08 -18.68 13.77
N GLY A 124 11.34 -17.90 14.56
CA GLY A 124 11.14 -18.12 15.99
C GLY A 124 9.87 -18.89 16.35
N ASN A 125 9.02 -19.24 15.38
CA ASN A 125 7.70 -19.83 15.59
C ASN A 125 6.84 -19.02 16.59
N LEU A 126 6.97 -17.69 16.53
CA LEU A 126 6.31 -16.77 17.44
C LEU A 126 5.00 -16.26 16.85
N GLU A 127 3.90 -16.39 17.59
CA GLU A 127 2.64 -15.78 17.19
C GLU A 127 2.67 -14.26 17.43
N LEU A 128 2.55 -13.50 16.35
CA LEU A 128 2.41 -12.05 16.37
C LEU A 128 0.94 -11.69 16.25
N VAL A 129 0.45 -10.88 17.18
CA VAL A 129 -0.98 -10.54 17.27
C VAL A 129 -1.18 -9.04 17.15
N GLY A 130 -1.97 -8.62 16.17
CA GLY A 130 -2.33 -7.22 15.94
C GLY A 130 -3.33 -6.68 16.95
N ALA A 131 -3.60 -5.38 16.93
CA ALA A 131 -4.56 -4.74 17.82
C ALA A 131 -5.96 -5.37 17.70
N LEU A 132 -6.67 -5.47 18.82
CA LEU A 132 -8.08 -5.86 18.84
C LEU A 132 -8.94 -4.64 18.52
N VAL A 133 -9.74 -4.75 17.47
CA VAL A 133 -10.67 -3.71 17.01
C VAL A 133 -12.08 -4.16 17.34
N THR A 134 -12.71 -3.53 18.34
CA THR A 134 -14.08 -3.86 18.79
C THR A 134 -15.12 -2.85 18.34
N ILE A 135 -16.40 -3.23 18.41
CA ILE A 135 -17.54 -2.32 18.21
C ILE A 135 -17.51 -1.19 19.24
N ALA A 136 -17.20 -1.48 20.51
CA ALA A 136 -17.03 -0.48 21.55
C ALA A 136 -15.99 0.58 21.16
N MET A 137 -14.83 0.16 20.65
CA MET A 137 -13.78 1.06 20.19
C MET A 137 -14.25 1.90 19.00
N ALA A 138 -14.92 1.28 18.01
CA ALA A 138 -15.46 2.00 16.87
C ALA A 138 -16.50 3.08 17.28
N LYS A 139 -17.27 2.84 18.35
CA LYS A 139 -18.18 3.85 18.92
C LYS A 139 -17.42 4.97 19.63
N ALA A 140 -16.45 4.63 20.47
CA ALA A 140 -15.65 5.60 21.23
C ALA A 140 -14.85 6.55 20.30
N GLU A 141 -14.30 6.02 19.21
CA GLU A 141 -13.56 6.77 18.20
C GLU A 141 -14.47 7.50 17.19
N GLY A 142 -15.80 7.38 17.34
CA GLY A 142 -16.78 8.01 16.46
C GLY A 142 -16.87 7.41 15.05
N TRP A 143 -16.19 6.30 14.77
CA TRP A 143 -16.24 5.62 13.48
C TRP A 143 -17.60 4.99 13.22
N TYR A 144 -18.26 4.49 14.27
CA TYR A 144 -19.56 3.86 14.18
C TYR A 144 -20.65 4.85 13.76
N SER A 145 -20.66 6.04 14.36
CA SER A 145 -21.71 7.04 14.17
C SER A 145 -21.60 7.81 12.85
N LYS A 146 -20.42 7.83 12.21
CA LYS A 146 -20.15 8.53 10.94
C LYS A 146 -21.22 8.22 9.88
N ASN A 147 -21.62 9.24 9.11
CA ASN A 147 -22.58 9.05 8.03
C ASN A 147 -21.99 8.11 6.95
N GLY A 148 -22.76 7.14 6.48
CA GLY A 148 -22.29 6.07 5.60
C GLY A 148 -21.33 5.07 6.25
N SER A 149 -21.22 5.04 7.59
CA SER A 149 -20.32 4.12 8.28
C SER A 149 -20.65 2.66 7.98
N LYS A 150 -19.66 1.92 7.49
CA LYS A 150 -19.76 0.48 7.27
C LYS A 150 -19.89 -0.29 8.58
N TRP A 151 -19.47 0.26 9.72
CA TRP A 151 -19.65 -0.37 11.04
C TRP A 151 -21.12 -0.64 11.42
N LYS A 152 -22.06 0.11 10.83
CA LYS A 152 -23.51 -0.10 11.01
C LYS A 152 -24.10 -1.18 10.09
N THR A 153 -23.40 -1.53 9.02
CA THR A 153 -23.93 -2.35 7.90
C THR A 153 -23.04 -3.53 7.55
N MET A 154 -21.87 -3.67 8.17
CA MET A 154 -21.08 -4.89 8.11
C MET A 154 -21.87 -5.99 8.84
N PRO A 155 -21.98 -7.18 8.24
CA PRO A 155 -22.56 -8.35 8.91
C PRO A 155 -21.86 -8.65 10.22
#